data_AF-X0RZY6-F1
#
_entry.id   AF-X0RZY6-F1
#
_cell.length_a   1.000
_cell.length_b   1.000
_cell.length_c   1.000
_cell.angle_alpha   90.00
_cell.angle_beta   90.00
_cell.angle_gamma   90.00
#
_symmetry.space_group_name_H-M   'P 1'
#
loop_
_entity.id
_entity.type
_entity.pdbx_description
1 polymer ?
#
loop_
_entity_poly.entity_id
_entity_poly.type
_entity_poly.pdbx_seq_one_letter_code
_entity_poly.pdbx_strand_id
1 'polypeptide(L)'
;MPQHLPNASSKYGAAMGRRDTITEPDYPVKFHLRKLRFVDQCYDQGGAYWGMGNPIYHAWGDGAEHEQEVFVRAASRIEARCQIRAAFPNAKFYR
;
A
#
# COMPACT_ATOMS: atom_id res chain seq x y z
N MET A 1 1.94 3.74 16.16
CA MET A 1 1.23 4.99 15.80
C MET A 1 0.24 4.68 14.68
N PRO A 2 -1.04 5.09 14.75
CA PRO A 2 -1.93 4.96 13.60
C PRO A 2 -1.47 5.94 12.52
N GLN A 3 -0.81 5.44 11.48
CA GLN A 3 -0.38 6.28 10.37
C GLN A 3 -1.62 6.69 9.58
N HIS A 4 -1.95 7.97 9.71
CA HIS A 4 -3.04 8.66 9.04
C HIS A 4 -2.80 8.59 7.52
N LEU A 5 -3.71 7.97 6.79
CA LEU A 5 -3.67 8.03 5.33
C LEU A 5 -4.06 9.45 4.89
N PRO A 6 -3.42 10.03 3.87
CA PRO A 6 -3.79 11.36 3.41
C PRO A 6 -5.24 11.35 2.90
N ASN A 7 -5.94 12.47 3.10
CA ASN A 7 -7.31 12.63 2.64
C ASN A 7 -7.36 12.46 1.12
N ALA A 8 -8.16 11.49 0.68
CA ALA A 8 -8.36 11.13 -0.71
C ALA A 8 -9.77 11.51 -1.19
N SER A 9 -10.54 12.26 -0.40
CA SER A 9 -11.85 12.80 -0.78
C SER A 9 -11.75 14.26 -1.23
N SER A 10 -12.55 14.63 -2.23
CA SER A 10 -12.66 16.00 -2.75
C SER A 10 -14.13 16.37 -3.00
N LYS A 11 -14.40 17.62 -3.38
CA LYS A 11 -15.72 18.06 -3.82
C LYS A 11 -16.26 17.31 -5.07
N TYR A 12 -15.39 16.60 -5.78
CA TYR A 12 -15.73 15.77 -6.95
C TYR A 12 -15.92 14.29 -6.60
N GLY A 13 -15.89 13.94 -5.31
CA GLY A 13 -15.97 12.56 -4.82
C GLY A 13 -14.64 12.03 -4.30
N ALA A 14 -14.64 10.75 -3.97
CA ALA A 14 -13.48 10.01 -3.47
C ALA A 14 -12.56 9.56 -4.61
N ALA A 15 -11.25 9.52 -4.34
CA ALA A 15 -10.28 8.96 -5.26
C ALA A 15 -10.48 7.44 -5.39
N MET A 16 -10.26 6.93 -6.60
CA MET A 16 -10.24 5.50 -6.90
C MET A 16 -8.86 4.94 -6.55
N GLY A 17 -8.78 4.25 -5.41
CA GLY A 17 -7.55 3.72 -4.85
C GLY A 17 -6.54 4.80 -4.46
N ARG A 18 -5.31 4.35 -4.20
CA ARG A 18 -4.13 5.19 -3.98
C ARG A 18 -3.07 4.84 -5.00
N ARG A 19 -2.22 5.82 -5.32
CA ARG A 19 -1.14 5.66 -6.29
C ARG A 19 0.06 5.00 -5.61
N ASP A 20 0.71 4.09 -6.33
CA ASP A 20 1.99 3.53 -5.94
C ASP A 20 3.11 4.54 -6.26
N THR A 21 4.12 4.57 -5.40
CA THR A 21 5.40 5.26 -5.61
C THR A 21 6.48 4.21 -5.77
N ILE A 22 6.82 3.90 -7.02
CA ILE A 22 7.84 2.90 -7.40
C ILE A 22 8.86 3.61 -8.28
N THR A 23 9.90 4.16 -7.66
CA THR A 23 10.99 4.86 -8.36
C THR A 23 12.28 4.06 -8.34
N GLU A 24 12.46 3.17 -7.36
CA GLU A 24 13.71 2.45 -7.13
C GLU A 24 13.46 0.93 -6.93
N PRO A 25 13.00 0.22 -7.96
CA PRO A 25 12.56 -1.17 -7.83
C PRO A 25 13.68 -2.14 -7.41
N ASP A 26 14.91 -1.90 -7.86
CA ASP A 26 16.05 -2.79 -7.59
C ASP A 26 16.71 -2.53 -6.24
N TYR A 27 16.43 -1.41 -5.58
CA TYR A 27 17.01 -1.09 -4.27
C TYR A 27 16.45 -2.05 -3.20
N PRO A 28 17.28 -2.53 -2.24
CA PRO A 28 16.84 -3.46 -1.19
C PRO A 28 16.04 -2.75 -0.08
N VAL A 29 14.92 -2.12 -0.46
CA VAL A 29 14.01 -1.42 0.45
C VAL A 29 13.53 -2.37 1.54
N LYS A 30 13.54 -1.90 2.79
CA LYS A 30 12.98 -2.63 3.92
C LYS A 30 11.57 -2.09 4.22
N PHE A 31 10.57 -2.78 3.71
CA PHE A 31 9.17 -2.36 3.82
C PHE A 31 8.56 -2.67 5.18
N HIS A 32 7.84 -1.69 5.74
CA HIS A 32 6.73 -1.95 6.63
C HIS A 32 5.54 -2.43 5.81
N LEU A 33 4.78 -3.40 6.32
CA LEU A 33 3.62 -3.95 5.61
C LEU A 33 2.43 -4.00 6.56
N ARG A 34 1.30 -3.41 6.16
CA ARG A 34 0.04 -3.45 6.93
C ARG A 34 -1.13 -3.80 6.03
N LYS A 35 -2.11 -4.52 6.58
CA LYS A 35 -3.44 -4.65 5.96
C LYS A 35 -4.20 -3.34 6.20
N LEU A 36 -4.74 -2.73 5.14
CA LEU A 36 -5.57 -1.54 5.27
C LEU A 36 -6.85 -1.86 6.05
N ARG A 37 -7.27 -0.91 6.89
CA ARG A 37 -8.56 -0.97 7.57
C ARG A 37 -9.57 -0.23 6.71
N PHE A 38 -10.70 -0.88 6.48
CA PHE A 38 -11.83 -0.31 5.75
C PHE A 38 -12.84 0.29 6.72
N VAL A 39 -13.51 1.35 6.31
CA VAL A 39 -14.63 1.97 7.05
C VAL A 39 -15.91 1.16 6.83
N ASP A 40 -16.17 0.75 5.59
CA ASP A 40 -17.41 0.11 5.15
C ASP A 40 -17.17 -1.03 4.13
N GLN A 41 -16.00 -1.66 4.23
CA GLN A 41 -15.46 -2.67 3.29
C GLN A 41 -15.02 -2.16 1.92
N CYS A 42 -15.32 -0.91 1.57
CA CYS A 42 -15.00 -0.34 0.25
C CYS A 42 -14.04 0.85 0.33
N TYR A 43 -14.18 1.70 1.37
CA TYR A 43 -13.33 2.86 1.56
C TYR A 43 -12.26 2.62 2.63
N ASP A 44 -11.04 3.06 2.36
CA ASP A 44 -10.02 3.14 3.40
C ASP A 44 -10.27 4.32 4.36
N GLN A 45 -9.51 4.36 5.46
CA GLN A 45 -9.63 5.39 6.50
C GLN A 45 -9.37 6.82 6.01
N GLY A 46 -8.72 7.01 4.87
CA GLY A 46 -8.52 8.32 4.27
C GLY A 46 -9.51 8.63 3.14
N GLY A 47 -10.54 7.80 2.96
CA GLY A 47 -11.62 8.06 2.01
C GLY A 47 -11.33 7.65 0.57
N ALA A 48 -10.29 6.86 0.29
CA ALA A 48 -10.10 6.29 -1.05
C ALA A 48 -10.98 5.06 -1.23
N TYR A 49 -11.69 4.97 -2.36
CA TYR A 49 -12.52 3.82 -2.72
C TYR A 49 -11.66 2.74 -3.38
N TRP A 50 -11.66 1.55 -2.81
CA TRP A 50 -10.98 0.38 -3.39
C TRP A 50 -11.96 -0.65 -3.93
N GLY A 51 -13.25 -0.54 -3.63
CA GLY A 51 -14.26 -1.55 -3.95
C GLY A 51 -14.12 -2.84 -3.13
N MET A 52 -15.22 -3.61 -3.10
CA MET A 52 -15.33 -4.83 -2.30
C MET A 52 -14.47 -5.96 -2.88
N GLY A 53 -13.86 -6.78 -2.02
CA GLY A 53 -13.10 -7.95 -2.44
C GLY A 53 -11.99 -8.32 -1.46
N ASN A 54 -10.90 -8.90 -1.98
CA ASN A 54 -9.73 -9.26 -1.19
C ASN A 54 -9.14 -8.04 -0.46
N PRO A 55 -8.53 -8.23 0.72
CA PRO A 55 -7.84 -7.17 1.44
C PRO A 55 -6.82 -6.41 0.57
N ILE A 56 -6.71 -5.10 0.83
CA ILE A 56 -5.59 -4.29 0.36
C ILE A 56 -4.51 -4.28 1.44
N TYR A 57 -3.27 -4.56 1.04
CA TYR A 57 -2.09 -4.40 1.86
C TYR A 57 -1.32 -3.18 1.35
N HIS A 58 -0.90 -2.35 2.30
CA HIS A 58 -0.07 -1.18 2.07
C HIS A 58 1.33 -1.48 2.59
N ALA A 59 2.34 -1.35 1.72
CA ALA A 59 3.74 -1.39 2.06
C ALA A 59 4.42 -0.05 1.80
N TRP A 60 5.28 0.39 2.73
CA TRP A 60 6.07 1.61 2.59
C TRP A 60 7.46 1.46 3.22
N GLY A 61 8.45 2.20 2.72
CA GLY A 61 9.81 2.22 3.25
C GLY A 61 10.75 3.08 2.42
N ASP A 62 11.91 3.40 3.00
CA ASP A 62 12.90 4.28 2.36
C ASP A 62 13.71 3.54 1.27
N GLY A 63 13.74 4.12 0.07
CA GLY A 63 14.70 3.80 -0.99
C GLY A 63 16.06 4.45 -0.74
N ALA A 64 16.93 4.47 -1.76
CA ALA A 64 18.19 5.21 -1.68
C ALA A 64 17.96 6.72 -1.68
N GLU A 65 17.02 7.20 -2.49
CA GLU A 65 16.76 8.64 -2.68
C GLU A 65 15.31 9.03 -2.36
N HIS A 66 14.36 8.12 -2.55
CA HIS A 66 12.93 8.38 -2.41
C HIS A 66 12.21 7.31 -1.60
N GLU A 67 11.16 7.72 -0.87
CA GLU A 67 10.25 6.76 -0.23
C GLU A 67 9.51 5.95 -1.29
N GLN A 68 9.45 4.64 -1.06
CA GLN A 68 8.72 3.70 -1.90
C GLN A 68 7.41 3.34 -1.20
N GLU A 69 6.29 3.37 -1.92
CA GLU A 69 4.97 3.05 -1.39
C GLU A 69 4.22 2.18 -2.40
N VAL A 70 3.62 1.08 -1.97
CA VAL A 70 2.86 0.19 -2.86
C VAL A 70 1.64 -0.40 -2.18
N PHE A 71 0.54 -0.47 -2.93
CA PHE A 71 -0.75 -1.02 -2.50
C PHE A 71 -1.09 -2.26 -3.32
N VAL A 72 -1.16 -3.41 -2.67
CA VAL A 72 -1.44 -4.70 -3.33
C VAL A 72 -2.71 -5.34 -2.82
N ARG A 73 -3.51 -5.89 -3.74
CA ARG A 73 -4.66 -6.70 -3.38
C ARG A 73 -4.23 -8.16 -3.23
N ALA A 74 -4.43 -8.71 -2.03
CA ALA A 74 -4.01 -10.08 -1.73
C ALA A 74 -4.93 -10.73 -0.69
N ALA A 75 -5.12 -12.04 -0.78
CA ALA A 75 -5.87 -12.81 0.21
C ALA A 75 -5.08 -12.96 1.53
N SER A 76 -3.74 -12.94 1.45
CA SER A 76 -2.88 -13.13 2.62
C SER A 76 -1.66 -12.20 2.65
N ARG A 77 -1.05 -12.05 3.82
CA ARG A 77 0.20 -11.29 4.00
C ARG A 77 1.37 -11.94 3.23
N ILE A 78 1.34 -13.25 3.04
CA ILE A 78 2.36 -13.99 2.28
C ILE A 78 2.24 -13.65 0.79
N GLU A 79 1.03 -13.73 0.25
CA GLU A 79 0.75 -13.37 -1.15
C GLU A 79 1.08 -11.89 -1.40
N ALA A 80 0.74 -10.99 -0.49
CA ALA A 80 1.14 -9.58 -0.57
C ALA A 80 2.66 -9.43 -0.69
N ARG A 81 3.45 -10.16 0.11
CA ARG A 81 4.92 -10.14 0.01
C ARG A 81 5.42 -10.66 -1.34
N CYS A 82 4.79 -11.69 -1.91
CA CYS A 82 5.15 -12.21 -3.22
C CYS A 82 4.90 -11.17 -4.33
N GLN A 83 3.73 -10.52 -4.32
CA GLN A 83 3.40 -9.47 -5.28
C GLN A 83 4.34 -8.26 -5.14
N ILE A 84 4.63 -7.82 -3.91
CA ILE A 84 5.58 -6.73 -3.67
C ILE A 84 6.97 -7.10 -4.16
N ARG A 85 7.42 -8.35 -3.98
CA ARG A 85 8.71 -8.82 -4.51
C ARG A 85 8.76 -8.93 -6.03
N ALA A 86 7.63 -9.05 -6.70
CA ALA A 86 7.59 -8.98 -8.17
C ALA A 86 7.91 -7.55 -8.66
N ALA A 87 7.52 -6.52 -7.91
CA ALA A 87 7.83 -5.13 -8.21
C ALA A 87 9.18 -4.66 -7.63
N PHE A 88 9.56 -5.19 -6.47
CA PHE A 88 10.80 -4.89 -5.75
C PHE A 88 11.56 -6.19 -5.46
N PRO A 89 12.36 -6.72 -6.41
CA PRO A 89 12.98 -8.04 -6.29
C PRO A 89 13.81 -8.24 -5.02
N ASN A 90 14.46 -7.17 -4.56
CA ASN A 90 15.35 -7.18 -3.39
C ASN A 90 14.65 -6.76 -2.08
N ALA A 91 13.31 -6.66 -2.08
CA ALA A 91 12.54 -6.21 -0.93
C ALA A 91 12.70 -7.10 0.31
N LYS A 92 12.98 -6.42 1.43
CA LYS A 92 12.95 -6.99 2.78
C LYS A 92 11.71 -6.48 3.50
N PHE A 93 11.30 -7.18 4.56
CA PHE A 93 10.14 -6.79 5.36
C PHE A 93 10.50 -6.76 6.83
N TYR A 94 10.01 -5.75 7.56
CA TYR A 94 10.03 -5.79 9.02
C TYR A 94 9.21 -6.98 9.53
N ARG A 95 9.66 -7.56 10.65
CA ARG A 95 8.97 -8.64 11.34
C ARG A 95 7.67 -8.14 11.96
#